data_AF-A0A0B4BVT3-F1
#
_entry.id   AF-A0A0B4BVT3-F1
#
_cell.length_a   1.000
_cell.length_b   1.000
_cell.length_c   1.000
_cell.angle_alpha   90.00
_cell.angle_beta   90.00
_cell.angle_gamma   90.00
#
_symmetry.space_group_name_H-M   'P 1'
#
loop_
_entity.id
_entity.type
_entity.pdbx_description
1 polymer ?
#
loop_
_entity_poly.entity_id
_entity_poly.type
_entity_poly.pdbx_seq_one_letter_code
_entity_poly.pdbx_strand_id
1 'polypeptide(L)'
;MSVDFTGSDPAPANQLMFDFGNLTLTVTAGTFPRNPNPGNINFNTRLVDQDNDGLGADAPFFDSDQIDGFFGNDVLVFSFSREVTLDSILFGNVDGNDDFAFGSVVGSSFSRIVSFQDVPTTSFDLAGISPNGENIGLSFGIGAIGRNDDFTVAGLSFTPTPIPLPATGFLLLGALGLGAAGARMRRKQA
;
A
#
# COMPACT_ATOMS: atom_id res chain seq x y z
N MET A 1 -7.44 7.85 6.61
CA MET A 1 -7.39 8.55 5.30
C MET A 1 -7.98 7.59 4.28
N SER A 2 -8.60 8.10 3.23
CA SER A 2 -9.16 7.27 2.16
C SER A 2 -8.77 7.84 0.80
N VAL A 3 -8.59 6.96 -0.16
CA VAL A 3 -8.39 7.29 -1.57
C VAL A 3 -9.38 6.51 -2.42
N ASP A 4 -9.98 7.21 -3.37
CA ASP A 4 -10.86 6.68 -4.40
C ASP A 4 -10.07 6.66 -5.71
N PHE A 5 -10.02 5.50 -6.34
CA PHE A 5 -9.31 5.28 -7.59
C PHE A 5 -10.24 5.23 -8.80
N THR A 6 -11.53 5.45 -8.63
CA THR A 6 -12.50 5.40 -9.73
C THR A 6 -12.55 6.72 -10.52
N GLY A 7 -13.04 6.64 -11.75
CA GLY A 7 -13.51 7.79 -12.54
C GLY A 7 -12.42 8.59 -13.26
N SER A 8 -11.18 8.09 -13.28
CA SER A 8 -10.12 8.56 -14.17
C SER A 8 -9.81 7.46 -15.18
N ASP A 9 -9.41 7.82 -16.40
CA ASP A 9 -9.04 6.88 -17.47
C ASP A 9 -7.75 7.35 -18.17
N PRO A 10 -6.61 7.39 -17.42
CA PRO A 10 -5.31 7.67 -18.02
C PRO A 10 -4.81 6.44 -18.79
N ALA A 11 -3.92 6.66 -19.77
CA ALA A 11 -3.25 5.54 -20.40
C ALA A 11 -2.44 4.71 -19.37
N PRO A 12 -2.41 3.36 -19.48
CA PRO A 12 -1.65 2.50 -18.57
C PRO A 12 -0.21 2.95 -18.40
N ALA A 13 0.30 2.90 -17.17
CA ALA A 13 1.60 3.42 -16.81
C ALA A 13 2.39 2.48 -15.89
N ASN A 14 3.72 2.60 -15.89
CA ASN A 14 4.56 1.80 -14.97
C ASN A 14 4.23 2.05 -13.49
N GLN A 15 3.72 3.25 -13.18
CA GLN A 15 3.28 3.60 -11.84
C GLN A 15 2.25 4.74 -11.87
N LEU A 16 1.41 4.78 -10.83
CA LEU A 16 0.57 5.92 -10.48
C LEU A 16 0.98 6.47 -9.12
N MET A 17 0.82 7.77 -8.91
CA MET A 17 1.22 8.45 -7.66
C MET A 17 0.09 9.32 -7.13
N PHE A 18 -0.17 9.19 -5.83
CA PHE A 18 -1.18 9.94 -5.09
C PHE A 18 -0.52 10.65 -3.91
N ASP A 19 -0.72 11.97 -3.81
CA ASP A 19 -0.10 12.82 -2.78
C ASP A 19 -1.13 13.32 -1.77
N PHE A 20 -0.84 13.09 -0.48
CA PHE A 20 -1.65 13.49 0.68
C PHE A 20 -0.90 14.50 1.57
N GLY A 21 -0.02 15.30 0.97
CA GLY A 21 0.76 16.37 1.61
C GLY A 21 2.08 15.86 2.20
N ASN A 22 2.02 15.11 3.30
CA ASN A 22 3.21 14.53 3.96
C ASN A 22 3.32 13.01 3.79
N LEU A 23 2.49 12.46 2.91
CA LEU A 23 2.43 11.05 2.58
C LEU A 23 2.22 10.93 1.08
N THR A 24 2.99 10.10 0.44
CA THR A 24 2.85 9.75 -0.97
C THR A 24 2.58 8.26 -1.06
N LEU A 25 1.56 7.90 -1.84
CA LEU A 25 1.29 6.53 -2.26
C LEU A 25 1.75 6.38 -3.71
N THR A 26 2.60 5.40 -3.97
CA THR A 26 2.97 4.95 -5.32
C THR A 26 2.37 3.59 -5.55
N VAL A 27 1.69 3.40 -6.67
CA VAL A 27 1.14 2.12 -7.09
C VAL A 27 1.92 1.62 -8.29
N THR A 28 2.30 0.34 -8.28
CA THR A 28 2.96 -0.37 -9.39
C THR A 28 2.28 -1.71 -9.60
N ALA A 29 2.33 -2.25 -10.82
CA ALA A 29 1.76 -3.55 -11.15
C ALA A 29 2.86 -4.57 -11.48
N GLY A 30 2.55 -5.86 -11.34
CA GLY A 30 3.43 -6.94 -11.78
C GLY A 30 2.75 -8.30 -11.68
N THR A 31 3.51 -9.36 -11.98
CA THR A 31 3.05 -10.75 -11.76
C THR A 31 3.87 -11.46 -10.69
N PHE A 32 3.27 -12.41 -9.98
CA PHE A 32 3.95 -13.23 -8.98
C PHE A 32 3.66 -14.72 -9.16
N PRO A 33 4.55 -15.62 -8.72
CA PRO A 33 4.32 -17.06 -8.80
C PRO A 33 3.38 -17.52 -7.67
N ARG A 34 2.52 -18.50 -7.97
CA ARG A 34 1.66 -19.13 -6.95
C ARG A 34 2.47 -19.78 -5.83
N ASN A 35 3.67 -20.30 -6.12
CA ASN A 35 4.60 -20.89 -5.16
C ASN A 35 6.05 -20.56 -5.60
N PRO A 36 7.00 -20.31 -4.68
CA PRO A 36 6.88 -20.36 -3.20
C PRO A 36 6.18 -19.13 -2.58
N ASN A 37 5.96 -19.16 -1.26
CA ASN A 37 5.58 -18.00 -0.44
C ASN A 37 6.72 -17.73 0.58
N PRO A 38 7.42 -16.58 0.54
CA PRO A 38 7.19 -15.46 -0.37
C PRO A 38 7.51 -15.77 -1.84
N GLY A 39 6.77 -15.13 -2.73
CA GLY A 39 7.00 -15.16 -4.18
C GLY A 39 7.70 -13.89 -4.66
N ASN A 40 8.44 -13.95 -5.75
CA ASN A 40 9.06 -12.76 -6.35
C ASN A 40 8.13 -12.13 -7.40
N ILE A 41 7.81 -10.86 -7.21
CA ILE A 41 7.06 -10.04 -8.18
C ILE A 41 7.98 -9.67 -9.34
N ASN A 42 7.48 -9.84 -10.57
CA ASN A 42 8.08 -9.31 -11.78
C ASN A 42 7.31 -8.05 -12.20
N PHE A 43 7.91 -6.88 -12.03
CA PHE A 43 7.30 -5.59 -12.37
C PHE A 43 7.39 -5.22 -13.86
N ASN A 44 7.99 -6.07 -14.70
CA ASN A 44 8.14 -5.79 -16.13
C ASN A 44 7.01 -6.41 -16.98
N THR A 45 6.01 -7.00 -16.35
CA THR A 45 4.96 -7.79 -17.02
C THR A 45 3.61 -7.09 -17.07
N ARG A 46 3.39 -6.08 -16.21
CA ARG A 46 2.13 -5.36 -16.08
C ARG A 46 2.37 -3.87 -15.95
N LEU A 47 1.40 -3.10 -16.42
CA LEU A 47 1.26 -1.68 -16.15
C LEU A 47 0.09 -1.48 -15.18
N VAL A 48 0.12 -0.38 -14.43
CA VAL A 48 -1.03 0.06 -13.66
C VAL A 48 -2.01 0.68 -14.63
N ASP A 49 -3.23 0.14 -14.65
CA ASP A 49 -4.36 0.72 -15.34
C ASP A 49 -5.35 1.32 -14.33
N GLN A 50 -6.12 2.31 -14.78
CA GLN A 50 -7.13 2.97 -13.97
C GLN A 50 -8.33 3.33 -14.82
N ASP A 51 -9.52 2.97 -14.34
CA ASP A 51 -10.77 3.22 -15.05
C ASP A 51 -11.93 3.64 -14.11
N ASN A 52 -13.18 3.41 -14.54
CA ASN A 52 -14.36 3.70 -13.72
C ASN A 52 -14.56 2.73 -12.56
N ASP A 53 -13.96 1.55 -12.61
CA ASP A 53 -14.11 0.52 -11.61
C ASP A 53 -12.95 0.50 -10.61
N GLY A 54 -11.76 0.99 -10.98
CA GLY A 54 -10.66 1.20 -10.05
C GLY A 54 -9.29 1.05 -10.67
N LEU A 55 -8.32 0.62 -9.87
CA LEU A 55 -7.00 0.23 -10.36
C LEU A 55 -6.96 -1.24 -10.71
N GLY A 56 -6.37 -1.55 -11.86
CA GLY A 56 -6.07 -2.90 -12.27
C GLY A 56 -4.67 -3.06 -12.86
N ALA A 57 -4.37 -4.23 -13.40
CA ALA A 57 -3.04 -4.62 -13.84
C ALA A 57 -3.06 -4.98 -15.33
N ASP A 58 -2.93 -3.98 -16.21
CA ASP A 58 -2.95 -4.18 -17.65
C ASP A 58 -1.72 -5.01 -18.12
N ALA A 59 -2.00 -6.06 -18.88
CA ALA A 59 -0.98 -6.81 -19.59
C ALA A 59 -0.95 -6.47 -21.08
N PRO A 60 0.23 -6.39 -21.71
CA PRO A 60 0.30 -6.19 -23.14
C PRO A 60 -0.30 -7.40 -23.88
N PHE A 61 -1.34 -7.13 -24.68
CA PHE A 61 -2.03 -8.02 -25.64
C PHE A 61 -2.98 -9.08 -25.03
N PHE A 62 -4.25 -9.03 -25.46
CA PHE A 62 -5.31 -10.04 -25.21
C PHE A 62 -5.63 -10.34 -23.73
N ASP A 63 -5.23 -9.45 -22.83
CA ASP A 63 -5.56 -9.54 -21.42
C ASP A 63 -6.55 -8.44 -21.03
N SER A 64 -7.21 -8.62 -19.89
CA SER A 64 -8.05 -7.58 -19.31
C SER A 64 -7.20 -6.51 -18.62
N ASP A 65 -7.81 -5.37 -18.30
CA ASP A 65 -7.24 -4.33 -17.43
C ASP A 65 -7.40 -4.66 -15.94
N GLN A 66 -8.02 -5.79 -15.59
CA GLN A 66 -8.30 -6.19 -14.22
C GLN A 66 -7.07 -6.82 -13.54
N ILE A 67 -7.15 -7.03 -12.23
CA ILE A 67 -6.20 -7.87 -11.49
C ILE A 67 -6.69 -9.31 -11.63
N ASP A 68 -5.96 -10.11 -12.41
CA ASP A 68 -6.33 -11.50 -12.64
C ASP A 68 -5.21 -12.53 -12.53
N GLY A 69 -5.54 -13.78 -12.85
CA GLY A 69 -4.60 -14.90 -12.88
C GLY A 69 -4.20 -15.36 -14.29
N PHE A 70 -4.67 -14.67 -15.32
CA PHE A 70 -4.42 -14.98 -16.72
C PHE A 70 -3.03 -14.46 -17.13
N PHE A 71 -2.27 -15.29 -17.85
CA PHE A 71 -0.84 -15.05 -18.16
C PHE A 71 0.11 -14.77 -16.96
N GLY A 72 -0.36 -14.93 -15.73
CA GLY A 72 0.39 -14.78 -14.48
C GLY A 72 -0.56 -14.39 -13.36
N ASN A 73 -0.16 -14.54 -12.09
CA ASN A 73 -0.96 -13.99 -11.01
C ASN A 73 -0.62 -12.52 -10.86
N ASP A 74 -1.57 -11.64 -11.11
CA ASP A 74 -1.38 -10.21 -11.11
C ASP A 74 -1.42 -9.65 -9.70
N VAL A 75 -0.65 -8.60 -9.48
CA VAL A 75 -0.58 -7.90 -8.19
C VAL A 75 -0.36 -6.42 -8.42
N LEU A 76 -1.18 -5.62 -7.73
CA LEU A 76 -0.89 -4.23 -7.47
C LEU A 76 -0.13 -4.10 -6.16
N VAL A 77 0.95 -3.34 -6.21
CA VAL A 77 1.80 -3.01 -5.06
C VAL A 77 1.60 -1.55 -4.70
N PHE A 78 1.12 -1.33 -3.48
CA PHE A 78 0.85 -0.03 -2.90
C PHE A 78 1.98 0.33 -1.94
N SER A 79 2.88 1.23 -2.36
CA SER A 79 4.04 1.67 -1.59
C SER A 79 3.85 3.08 -1.03
N PHE A 80 3.91 3.20 0.28
CA PHE A 80 3.74 4.43 1.03
C PHE A 80 5.11 5.04 1.40
N SER A 81 5.23 6.37 1.34
CA SER A 81 6.48 7.08 1.71
C SER A 81 6.80 7.05 3.21
N ARG A 82 5.87 6.57 4.03
CA ARG A 82 5.99 6.32 5.47
C ARG A 82 5.05 5.19 5.85
N GLU A 83 5.28 4.61 7.02
CA GLU A 83 4.49 3.49 7.49
C GLU A 83 3.03 3.91 7.74
N VAL A 84 2.12 3.03 7.33
CA VAL A 84 0.69 3.16 7.53
C VAL A 84 0.13 1.85 8.08
N THR A 85 -1.00 1.96 8.76
CA THR A 85 -1.92 0.84 8.97
C THR A 85 -2.92 0.84 7.82
N LEU A 86 -2.96 -0.21 7.02
CA LEU A 86 -3.98 -0.39 6.00
C LEU A 86 -5.25 -0.91 6.68
N ASP A 87 -6.33 -0.13 6.62
CA ASP A 87 -7.55 -0.38 7.37
C ASP A 87 -8.52 -1.25 6.54
N SER A 88 -8.74 -0.87 5.27
CA SER A 88 -9.65 -1.60 4.38
C SER A 88 -9.32 -1.44 2.91
N ILE A 89 -9.82 -2.40 2.13
CA ILE A 89 -9.76 -2.43 0.66
C ILE A 89 -11.18 -2.34 0.13
N LEU A 90 -11.42 -1.44 -0.82
CA LEU A 90 -12.64 -1.41 -1.61
C LEU A 90 -12.33 -2.00 -2.99
N PHE A 91 -13.06 -3.04 -3.36
CA PHE A 91 -12.95 -3.69 -4.66
C PHE A 91 -13.96 -3.14 -5.65
N GLY A 92 -13.61 -3.16 -6.93
CA GLY A 92 -14.44 -2.80 -8.07
C GLY A 92 -14.47 -3.93 -9.10
N ASN A 93 -15.42 -3.85 -10.03
CA ASN A 93 -15.65 -4.85 -11.08
C ASN A 93 -15.56 -6.32 -10.61
N VAL A 94 -16.13 -6.60 -9.43
CA VAL A 94 -16.14 -7.94 -8.82
C VAL A 94 -17.33 -8.71 -9.37
N ASP A 95 -17.11 -9.91 -9.86
CA ASP A 95 -18.17 -10.83 -10.27
C ASP A 95 -18.29 -12.05 -9.32
N GLY A 96 -18.65 -13.21 -9.85
CA GLY A 96 -18.94 -14.39 -9.05
C GLY A 96 -17.72 -15.27 -8.85
N ASN A 97 -17.30 -15.41 -7.58
CA ASN A 97 -16.21 -16.30 -7.13
C ASN A 97 -14.79 -15.77 -7.42
N ASP A 98 -14.59 -14.47 -7.29
CA ASP A 98 -13.24 -13.88 -7.31
C ASP A 98 -12.54 -14.09 -5.97
N ASP A 99 -11.33 -14.64 -6.03
CA ASP A 99 -10.44 -14.78 -4.89
C ASP A 99 -9.28 -13.78 -4.93
N PHE A 100 -9.04 -13.07 -3.84
CA PHE A 100 -7.85 -12.23 -3.71
C PHE A 100 -6.79 -12.80 -2.77
N ALA A 101 -5.59 -12.27 -2.96
CA ALA A 101 -4.42 -12.45 -2.13
C ALA A 101 -3.96 -11.09 -1.61
N PHE A 102 -3.56 -11.07 -0.35
CA PHE A 102 -3.08 -9.87 0.32
C PHE A 102 -1.84 -10.18 1.14
N GLY A 103 -0.91 -9.24 1.20
CA GLY A 103 0.21 -9.33 2.11
C GLY A 103 1.26 -8.23 1.96
N SER A 104 2.37 -8.38 2.66
CA SER A 104 3.44 -7.38 2.66
C SER A 104 4.39 -7.57 1.49
N VAL A 105 4.94 -6.44 1.00
CA VAL A 105 5.93 -6.42 -0.07
C VAL A 105 7.22 -5.78 0.43
N VAL A 106 8.34 -6.49 0.27
CA VAL A 106 9.68 -5.96 0.59
C VAL A 106 10.59 -6.13 -0.63
N GLY A 107 10.93 -5.03 -1.29
CA GLY A 107 11.57 -5.08 -2.60
C GLY A 107 10.63 -5.76 -3.61
N SER A 108 11.05 -6.89 -4.17
CA SER A 108 10.22 -7.74 -5.03
C SER A 108 9.58 -8.92 -4.30
N SER A 109 9.81 -9.10 -3.00
CA SER A 109 9.33 -10.25 -2.25
C SER A 109 7.90 -10.01 -1.75
N PHE A 110 6.93 -10.78 -2.25
CA PHE A 110 5.54 -10.76 -1.80
C PHE A 110 5.26 -11.89 -0.81
N SER A 111 5.04 -11.50 0.45
CA SER A 111 4.71 -12.41 1.55
C SER A 111 3.19 -12.41 1.75
N ARG A 112 2.51 -13.37 1.13
CA ARG A 112 1.05 -13.50 1.23
C ARG A 112 0.63 -13.94 2.62
N ILE A 113 -0.27 -13.17 3.22
CA ILE A 113 -0.94 -13.44 4.49
C ILE A 113 -2.34 -13.98 4.24
N VAL A 114 -3.03 -13.45 3.24
CA VAL A 114 -4.28 -13.98 2.70
C VAL A 114 -4.00 -14.65 1.36
N SER A 115 -4.65 -15.78 1.13
CA SER A 115 -4.65 -16.46 -0.16
C SER A 115 -6.00 -17.15 -0.32
N PHE A 116 -6.68 -16.95 -1.45
CA PHE A 116 -7.98 -17.57 -1.74
C PHE A 116 -9.08 -17.13 -0.78
N GLN A 117 -9.22 -15.82 -0.61
CA GLN A 117 -10.35 -15.24 0.12
C GLN A 117 -11.30 -14.61 -0.89
N ASP A 118 -12.57 -15.03 -0.85
CA ASP A 118 -13.64 -14.42 -1.64
C ASP A 118 -13.60 -12.90 -1.48
N VAL A 119 -13.58 -12.21 -2.61
CA VAL A 119 -13.72 -10.76 -2.68
C VAL A 119 -15.13 -10.40 -2.20
N PRO A 120 -15.26 -9.60 -1.13
CA PRO A 120 -16.58 -9.18 -0.68
C PRO A 120 -17.19 -8.17 -1.65
N THR A 121 -18.53 -8.16 -1.73
CA THR A 121 -19.28 -7.14 -2.48
C THR A 121 -19.29 -5.75 -1.80
N THR A 122 -18.59 -5.62 -0.67
CA THR A 122 -18.44 -4.39 0.12
C THR A 122 -16.96 -4.22 0.49
N SER A 123 -16.60 -3.16 1.23
CA SER A 123 -15.22 -2.99 1.70
C SER A 123 -14.74 -4.19 2.53
N PHE A 124 -13.58 -4.73 2.21
CA PHE A 124 -12.90 -5.76 3.00
C PHE A 124 -12.14 -5.11 4.16
N ASP A 125 -12.52 -5.45 5.39
CA ASP A 125 -11.86 -4.99 6.61
C ASP A 125 -10.64 -5.87 6.95
N LEU A 126 -9.47 -5.25 7.00
CA LEU A 126 -8.20 -5.95 7.27
C LEU A 126 -8.00 -6.24 8.76
N ALA A 127 -8.75 -5.61 9.66
CA ALA A 127 -8.62 -5.82 11.10
C ALA A 127 -8.88 -7.28 11.52
N GLY A 128 -9.74 -8.00 10.78
CA GLY A 128 -10.09 -9.39 11.07
C GLY A 128 -9.04 -10.43 10.67
N ILE A 129 -8.15 -10.10 9.73
CA ILE A 129 -7.19 -11.06 9.13
C ILE A 129 -5.73 -10.76 9.48
N SER A 130 -5.48 -9.65 10.18
CA SER A 130 -4.15 -9.18 10.56
C SER A 130 -3.99 -9.14 12.09
N PRO A 131 -4.17 -10.27 12.80
CA PRO A 131 -4.16 -10.29 14.26
C PRO A 131 -2.79 -9.91 14.88
N ASN A 132 -1.71 -9.97 14.11
CA ASN A 132 -0.36 -9.61 14.58
C ASN A 132 0.17 -8.32 13.94
N GLY A 133 -0.70 -7.49 13.33
CA GLY A 133 -0.32 -6.22 12.73
C GLY A 133 0.34 -6.34 11.36
N GLU A 134 0.07 -7.42 10.63
CA GLU A 134 0.50 -7.65 9.25
C GLU A 134 -0.01 -6.60 8.24
N ASN A 135 -1.04 -5.83 8.59
CA ASN A 135 -1.56 -4.68 7.86
C ASN A 135 -0.82 -3.37 8.19
N ILE A 136 0.26 -3.41 8.97
CA ILE A 136 1.11 -2.25 9.26
C ILE A 136 2.41 -2.39 8.45
N GLY A 137 2.76 -1.36 7.68
CA GLY A 137 3.94 -1.42 6.84
C GLY A 137 4.08 -0.27 5.85
N LEU A 138 5.14 -0.36 5.04
CA LEU A 138 5.44 0.57 3.96
C LEU A 138 4.86 0.14 2.61
N SER A 139 4.62 -1.16 2.41
CA SER A 139 4.16 -1.65 1.13
C SER A 139 3.33 -2.91 1.26
N PHE A 140 2.22 -2.94 0.51
CA PHE A 140 1.28 -4.06 0.49
C PHE A 140 0.99 -4.48 -0.94
N GLY A 141 0.81 -5.77 -1.15
CA GLY A 141 0.39 -6.36 -2.40
C GLY A 141 -1.06 -6.80 -2.30
N ILE A 142 -1.86 -6.48 -3.31
CA ILE A 142 -3.22 -6.99 -3.53
C ILE A 142 -3.21 -7.63 -4.90
N GLY A 143 -3.49 -8.92 -4.98
CA GLY A 143 -3.39 -9.67 -6.23
C GLY A 143 -4.42 -10.78 -6.34
N ALA A 144 -4.56 -11.37 -7.51
CA ALA A 144 -5.39 -12.54 -7.77
C ALA A 144 -4.54 -13.82 -7.69
N ILE A 145 -5.13 -14.99 -7.44
CA ILE A 145 -4.41 -16.28 -7.56
C ILE A 145 -5.32 -17.32 -8.20
N GLY A 146 -5.22 -17.49 -9.52
CA GLY A 146 -6.10 -18.43 -10.17
C GLY A 146 -6.18 -18.17 -11.65
N ARG A 147 -7.37 -18.30 -12.21
CA ARG A 147 -7.69 -17.95 -13.61
C ARG A 147 -9.11 -17.39 -13.73
N ASN A 148 -9.83 -17.32 -12.62
CA ASN A 148 -11.23 -16.97 -12.53
C ASN A 148 -11.40 -15.94 -11.41
N ASP A 149 -10.39 -15.09 -11.23
CA ASP A 149 -10.38 -14.07 -10.20
C ASP A 149 -10.12 -12.78 -10.95
N ASP A 150 -11.16 -11.99 -11.20
CA ASP A 150 -11.09 -10.82 -12.06
C ASP A 150 -11.70 -9.64 -11.28
N PHE A 151 -10.86 -8.73 -10.77
CA PHE A 151 -11.33 -7.59 -9.99
C PHE A 151 -10.43 -6.37 -10.14
N THR A 152 -10.91 -5.20 -9.72
CA THR A 152 -10.10 -3.99 -9.56
C THR A 152 -10.06 -3.53 -8.10
N VAL A 153 -9.10 -2.68 -7.76
CA VAL A 153 -9.07 -1.98 -6.47
C VAL A 153 -9.66 -0.59 -6.66
N ALA A 154 -10.92 -0.42 -6.28
CA ALA A 154 -11.64 0.85 -6.34
C ALA A 154 -11.16 1.88 -5.31
N GLY A 155 -10.61 1.43 -4.17
CA GLY A 155 -10.13 2.36 -3.15
C GLY A 155 -9.44 1.70 -1.96
N LEU A 156 -8.76 2.52 -1.16
CA LEU A 156 -8.12 2.09 0.09
C LEU A 156 -8.44 3.06 1.23
N SER A 157 -8.59 2.51 2.44
CA SER A 157 -8.52 3.27 3.68
C SER A 157 -7.27 2.90 4.46
N PHE A 158 -6.55 3.90 4.97
CA PHE A 158 -5.32 3.71 5.75
C PHE A 158 -5.10 4.84 6.77
N THR A 159 -4.38 4.52 7.83
CA THR A 159 -4.02 5.44 8.91
C THR A 159 -2.50 5.58 9.01
N PRO A 160 -1.92 6.77 8.77
CA PRO A 160 -0.47 6.96 8.90
C PRO A 160 0.01 6.74 10.34
N THR A 161 1.08 5.97 10.54
CA THR A 161 1.61 5.75 11.90
C THR A 161 2.28 7.02 12.41
N PRO A 162 2.07 7.46 13.67
CA PRO A 162 2.62 8.73 14.14
C PRO A 162 4.14 8.84 13.95
N ILE A 163 4.61 9.88 13.25
CA ILE A 163 6.05 10.15 13.15
C ILE A 163 6.48 10.68 14.53
N PRO A 164 7.46 10.05 15.20
CA PRO A 164 8.03 10.61 16.42
C PRO A 164 8.58 11.99 16.10
N LEU A 165 8.02 13.04 16.71
CA LEU A 165 8.60 14.37 16.61
C LEU A 165 10.05 14.27 17.09
N PRO A 166 11.04 14.76 16.31
CA PRO A 166 12.41 14.68 16.74
C PRO A 166 12.53 15.39 18.09
N ALA A 167 13.11 14.71 19.08
CA ALA A 167 13.33 15.24 20.43
C ALA A 167 14.24 16.49 20.45
N THR A 168 14.72 16.93 19.29
CA THR A 168 15.45 18.18 19.06
C THR A 168 14.72 19.41 19.59
N GLY A 169 13.38 19.42 19.57
CA GLY A 169 12.59 20.50 20.19
C GLY A 169 12.85 20.65 21.70
N PHE A 170 12.96 19.53 22.42
CA PHE A 170 13.29 19.53 23.85
C PHE A 170 14.78 19.79 24.11
N LEU A 171 15.66 19.36 23.21
CA LEU A 171 17.09 19.66 23.29
C LEU A 171 17.39 21.16 23.12
N LEU A 172 16.71 21.86 22.22
CA LEU A 172 16.87 23.32 22.08
C LEU A 172 16.39 24.05 23.34
N LEU A 173 15.25 23.64 23.90
CA LEU A 173 14.72 24.21 25.14
C LEU A 173 15.63 23.92 26.34
N GLY A 174 16.17 22.70 26.43
CA GLY A 174 17.13 22.31 27.47
C GLY A 174 18.45 23.08 27.37
N ALA A 175 19.00 23.24 26.16
CA ALA A 175 20.23 23.98 25.93
C ALA A 175 20.09 25.48 26.26
N LEU A 176 18.95 26.10 25.92
CA LEU A 176 18.67 27.49 26.28
C LEU A 176 18.46 27.66 27.79
N GLY A 177 17.77 26.73 28.45
CA GLY A 177 17.56 26.75 29.90
C GLY A 177 18.87 26.60 30.68
N LEU A 178 19.73 25.65 30.31
CA LEU A 178 21.04 25.43 30.93
C LEU A 178 22.02 26.59 30.63
N GLY A 179 22.00 27.12 29.41
CA GLY A 179 22.81 28.29 29.03
C GLY A 179 22.46 29.54 29.82
N ALA A 180 21.17 29.83 30.01
CA ALA A 180 20.70 30.95 30.81
C ALA A 180 21.03 30.80 32.30
N ALA A 181 20.87 29.59 32.86
CA ALA A 181 21.22 29.31 34.25
C ALA A 181 22.74 29.44 34.51
N GLY A 182 23.57 28.91 33.61
CA GLY A 182 25.03 29.02 33.70
C GLY A 182 25.54 30.46 33.58
N ALA A 183 24.96 31.26 32.69
CA ALA A 183 25.29 32.68 32.54
C ALA A 183 24.92 33.51 33.79
N ARG A 184 23.82 33.17 34.47
CA ARG A 184 23.36 33.85 35.69
C ARG A 184 24.23 33.53 36.91
N MET A 185 24.75 32.30 37.02
CA MET A 185 25.64 31.91 38.11
C MET A 185 27.02 32.59 38.02
N ARG A 186 27.57 32.73 36.80
CA ARG A 186 28.85 33.42 36.58
C ARG A 186 28.82 34.91 36.97
N ARG A 187 27.68 35.57 36.81
CA ARG A 187 27.51 36.99 37.20
C ARG A 187 27.38 37.23 38.70
N LYS A 188 27.23 36.16 39.51
CA LYS A 188 27.19 36.27 40.98
C LYS A 188 28.54 36.01 41.66
N GLN A 189 29.54 35.56 40.90
CA GLN A 189 30.89 35.22 41.39
C GLN A 189 31.97 36.23 40.95
N ALA A 190 31.58 37.28 40.22
CA ALA A 190 32.40 38.44 39.87
C ALA A 190 31.85 39.66 40.61
#